data_AF-A0A3A1WXZ8-F1
#
_entry.id   AF-A0A3A1WXZ8-F1
#
_cell.length_a   1.000
_cell.length_b   1.000
_cell.length_c   1.000
_cell.angle_alpha   90.00
_cell.angle_beta   90.00
_cell.angle_gamma   90.00
#
_symmetry.space_group_name_H-M   'P 1'
#
loop_
_entity.id
_entity.type
_entity.pdbx_description
1 polymer ?
#
loop_
_entity_poly.entity_id
_entity_poly.type
_entity_poly.pdbx_seq_one_letter_code
_entity_poly.pdbx_strand_id
1 'polypeptide(L)'
;MYRHNRRKFSKRQLAAIFWMIILAVLIGVAVGLLLPKISNNVGKITGEYEASGDAAKALKKLRVAKPYHKGYERQVFGYRTMDEDGNGCDVREDVLARDLRNVKYKYAGSCKVRSGLLHDPYTGLDINFI
;
A
#
# COMPACT_ATOMS: atom_id res chain seq x y z
N MET A 1 48.39 -19.15 -31.82
CA MET A 1 47.57 -20.37 -32.03
C MET A 1 46.96 -20.79 -30.68
N TYR A 2 45.84 -20.19 -30.26
CA TYR A 2 45.23 -20.47 -28.96
C TYR A 2 44.16 -21.57 -29.11
N ARG A 3 44.48 -22.78 -28.65
CA ARG A 3 43.58 -23.93 -28.71
C ARG A 3 42.59 -23.84 -27.54
N HIS A 4 41.39 -23.32 -27.81
CA HIS A 4 40.29 -23.34 -26.83
C HIS A 4 39.93 -24.79 -26.49
N ASN A 5 40.34 -25.23 -25.30
CA ASN A 5 40.00 -26.55 -24.77
C ASN A 5 38.57 -26.50 -24.19
N ARG A 6 37.56 -26.81 -25.01
CA ARG A 6 36.17 -26.93 -24.52
C ARG A 6 36.05 -28.20 -23.67
N ARG A 7 36.05 -28.07 -22.34
CA ARG A 7 35.71 -29.15 -21.42
C ARG A 7 34.27 -29.60 -21.71
N LYS A 8 34.09 -30.82 -22.23
CA LYS A 8 32.77 -31.46 -22.39
C LYS A 8 32.28 -31.90 -21.00
N PHE A 9 31.22 -31.26 -20.51
CA PHE A 9 30.58 -31.66 -19.25
C PHE A 9 29.98 -33.08 -19.38
N SER A 10 30.21 -33.92 -18.38
CA SER A 10 29.65 -35.28 -18.32
C SER A 10 28.13 -35.22 -18.11
N LYS A 11 27.37 -36.20 -18.65
CA LYS A 11 25.92 -36.35 -18.39
C LYS A 11 25.60 -36.36 -16.89
N ARG A 12 26.49 -36.91 -16.05
CA ARG A 12 26.37 -36.88 -14.58
C ARG A 12 26.52 -35.48 -13.99
N GLN A 13 27.40 -34.65 -14.54
CA GLN A 13 27.58 -33.27 -14.11
C GLN A 13 26.38 -32.40 -14.51
N LEU A 14 25.81 -32.61 -15.71
CA LEU A 14 24.59 -31.93 -16.14
C LEU A 14 23.39 -32.29 -15.25
N ALA A 15 23.22 -33.57 -14.91
CA ALA A 15 22.17 -34.01 -14.00
C ALA A 15 22.32 -33.42 -12.59
N ALA A 16 23.55 -33.37 -12.06
CA ALA A 16 23.82 -32.76 -10.76
C ALA A 16 23.50 -31.25 -10.75
N ILE A 17 23.90 -30.51 -11.80
CA ILE A 17 23.58 -29.08 -11.93
C ILE A 17 22.07 -28.87 -12.03
N PHE A 18 21.36 -29.72 -12.78
CA PHE A 18 19.91 -29.65 -12.91
C PHE A 18 19.21 -29.84 -11.57
N TRP A 19 19.61 -30.85 -10.78
CA TRP A 19 19.09 -31.06 -9.43
C TRP A 19 19.42 -29.91 -8.46
N MET A 20 20.61 -29.33 -8.55
CA MET A 20 20.99 -28.15 -7.77
C MET A 20 20.11 -26.94 -8.09
N ILE A 21 19.80 -26.72 -9.38
CA ILE A 21 18.90 -25.64 -9.81
C ILE A 21 17.48 -25.89 -9.28
N ILE A 22 16.96 -27.12 -9.40
CA ILE A 22 15.64 -27.48 -8.85
C ILE A 22 15.59 -27.20 -7.35
N LEU A 23 16.60 -27.66 -6.60
CA LEU A 23 16.68 -27.44 -5.16
C LEU A 23 16.69 -25.95 -4.82
N ALA A 24 17.50 -25.15 -5.53
CA ALA A 24 17.59 -23.71 -5.31
C ALA A 24 16.24 -22.99 -5.58
N VAL A 25 15.53 -23.38 -6.64
CA VAL A 25 14.20 -22.84 -6.95
C VAL A 25 13.19 -23.20 -5.86
N LEU A 26 13.18 -24.47 -5.42
CA LEU A 26 12.28 -24.92 -4.34
C LEU A 26 12.54 -24.16 -3.03
N ILE A 27 13.81 -23.96 -2.68
CA ILE A 27 14.20 -23.16 -1.50
C ILE A 27 13.72 -21.71 -1.68
N GLY A 28 13.95 -21.10 -2.83
CA GLY A 28 13.52 -19.72 -3.10
C GLY A 28 12.00 -19.53 -2.98
N VAL A 29 11.21 -20.46 -3.51
CA VAL A 29 9.74 -20.46 -3.39
C VAL A 29 9.31 -20.63 -1.94
N ALA A 30 9.89 -21.60 -1.21
CA ALA A 30 9.57 -21.83 0.19
C ALA A 30 9.88 -20.59 1.04
N VAL A 31 11.05 -19.99 0.84
CA VAL A 31 11.49 -18.76 1.52
C VAL A 31 10.54 -17.60 1.19
N GLY A 32 10.16 -17.41 -0.06
CA GLY A 32 9.21 -16.37 -0.48
C GLY A 32 7.83 -16.49 0.18
N LEU A 33 7.35 -17.71 0.42
CA LEU A 33 6.06 -17.97 1.06
C LEU A 33 6.11 -17.93 2.60
N LEU A 34 7.24 -18.30 3.21
CA LEU A 34 7.37 -18.37 4.67
C LEU A 34 7.88 -17.08 5.32
N LEU A 35 8.83 -16.37 4.69
CA LEU A 35 9.44 -15.18 5.28
C LEU A 35 8.43 -14.09 5.68
N PRO A 36 7.39 -13.76 4.88
CA PRO A 36 6.42 -12.74 5.26
C PRO A 36 5.65 -13.08 6.55
N LYS A 37 5.43 -14.37 6.81
CA LYS A 37 4.70 -14.84 8.00
C LYS A 37 5.54 -14.85 9.27
N ILE A 38 6.87 -14.90 9.12
CA ILE A 38 7.80 -14.94 10.26
C ILE A 38 8.31 -13.53 10.58
N SER A 39 8.52 -12.69 9.56
CA SER A 39 9.06 -11.34 9.72
C SER A 39 8.01 -10.28 9.42
N ASN A 40 7.64 -9.51 10.45
CA ASN A 40 6.72 -8.37 10.33
C ASN A 40 7.19 -7.33 9.31
N ASN A 41 8.50 -7.14 9.16
CA ASN A 41 9.05 -6.18 8.19
C ASN A 41 8.82 -6.67 6.76
N VAL A 42 9.06 -7.96 6.50
CA VAL A 42 8.84 -8.55 5.18
C VAL A 42 7.35 -8.57 4.85
N GLY A 43 6.49 -8.99 5.79
CA GLY A 43 5.03 -8.98 5.61
C GLY A 43 4.47 -7.59 5.30
N LYS A 44 5.02 -6.52 5.88
CA LYS A 44 4.65 -5.14 5.52
C LYS A 44 5.05 -4.77 4.11
N ILE A 45 6.24 -5.17 3.66
CA ILE A 45 6.74 -4.86 2.31
C ILE A 45 5.95 -5.67 1.25
N THR A 46 5.57 -6.91 1.55
CA THR A 46 4.81 -7.78 0.63
C THR A 46 3.30 -7.57 0.70
N GLY A 47 2.80 -6.75 1.64
CA GLY A 47 1.36 -6.50 1.82
C GLY A 47 0.61 -7.60 2.60
N GLU A 48 1.31 -8.60 3.14
CA GLU A 48 0.75 -9.68 3.97
C GLU A 48 0.70 -9.34 5.47
N TYR A 49 0.74 -8.05 5.83
CA TYR A 49 0.67 -7.63 7.22
C TYR A 49 -0.71 -7.93 7.84
N GLU A 50 -0.75 -8.84 8.82
CA GLU A 50 -1.89 -8.96 9.74
C GLU A 50 -1.73 -8.00 10.93
N ALA A 51 -2.72 -7.14 11.15
CA ALA A 51 -2.81 -6.35 12.37
C ALA A 51 -2.91 -7.27 13.60
N SER A 52 -2.23 -6.91 14.69
CA SER A 52 -2.20 -7.67 15.95
C SER A 52 -2.58 -6.80 17.16
N GLY A 53 -2.71 -7.43 18.34
CA GLY A 53 -3.11 -6.76 19.58
C GLY A 53 -4.62 -6.73 19.81
N ASP A 54 -5.04 -6.02 20.87
CA ASP A 54 -6.44 -6.04 21.31
C ASP A 54 -7.39 -5.41 20.30
N ALA A 55 -6.96 -4.34 19.62
CA ALA A 55 -7.74 -3.72 18.54
C ALA A 55 -8.00 -4.72 17.39
N ALA A 56 -6.98 -5.48 16.97
CA ALA A 56 -7.14 -6.50 15.93
C ALA A 56 -8.04 -7.66 16.39
N LYS A 57 -7.94 -8.06 17.66
CA LYS A 57 -8.82 -9.08 18.25
C LYS A 57 -10.28 -8.60 18.31
N ALA A 58 -10.50 -7.32 18.64
CA ALA A 58 -11.83 -6.71 18.61
C ALA A 58 -12.38 -6.64 17.18
N LEU A 59 -11.57 -6.20 16.21
CA LEU A 59 -11.93 -6.15 14.79
C LEU A 59 -12.37 -7.52 14.25
N LYS A 60 -11.64 -8.61 14.59
CA LYS A 60 -12.00 -9.99 14.19
C LYS A 60 -13.38 -10.44 14.69
N LYS A 61 -13.96 -9.78 15.69
CA LYS A 61 -15.31 -10.07 16.20
C LYS A 61 -16.41 -9.29 15.49
N LEU A 62 -16.07 -8.23 14.75
CA LEU A 62 -17.05 -7.41 14.07
C LEU A 62 -17.56 -8.13 12.83
N ARG A 63 -18.88 -8.12 12.65
CA ARG A 63 -19.52 -8.69 11.47
C ARG A 63 -19.48 -7.66 10.35
N VAL A 64 -18.98 -8.06 9.17
CA VAL A 64 -19.00 -7.19 7.99
C VAL A 64 -20.47 -6.95 7.59
N ALA A 65 -20.89 -5.69 7.65
CA ALA A 65 -22.23 -5.27 7.25
C ALA A 65 -22.20 -4.72 5.80
N LYS A 66 -23.36 -4.68 5.16
CA LYS A 66 -23.52 -3.95 3.89
C LYS A 66 -23.36 -2.44 4.16
N PRO A 67 -22.82 -1.66 3.19
CA PRO A 67 -22.77 -0.21 3.33
C PRO A 67 -24.14 0.39 3.68
N TYR A 68 -24.17 1.25 4.70
CA TYR A 68 -25.37 1.99 5.08
C TYR A 68 -25.14 3.47 4.79
N HIS A 69 -25.87 4.00 3.81
CA HIS A 69 -25.67 5.37 3.31
C HIS A 69 -26.64 6.39 3.91
N LYS A 70 -27.63 5.94 4.71
CA LYS A 70 -28.62 6.82 5.33
C LYS A 70 -28.12 7.29 6.71
N GLY A 71 -28.65 8.41 7.20
CA GLY A 71 -28.31 8.95 8.52
C GLY A 71 -26.96 9.67 8.62
N TYR A 72 -26.20 9.76 7.52
CA TYR A 72 -25.05 10.66 7.47
C TYR A 72 -25.53 12.11 7.31
N GLU A 73 -25.46 12.87 8.40
CA GLU A 73 -25.74 14.30 8.39
C GLU A 73 -24.44 15.09 8.53
N ARG A 74 -23.84 15.44 7.39
CA ARG A 74 -22.56 16.18 7.33
C ARG A 74 -22.49 17.40 8.26
N GLN A 75 -23.63 18.06 8.49
CA GLN A 75 -23.72 19.31 9.25
C GLN A 75 -23.40 19.13 10.74
N VAL A 76 -23.65 17.95 11.33
CA VAL A 76 -23.42 17.72 12.77
C VAL A 76 -21.93 17.72 13.15
N PHE A 77 -21.05 17.66 12.14
CA PHE A 77 -19.59 17.66 12.30
C PHE A 77 -18.95 19.03 12.04
N GLY A 78 -19.71 20.13 12.03
CA GLY A 78 -19.15 21.48 11.83
C GLY A 78 -18.60 21.70 10.42
N TYR A 79 -19.31 21.21 9.41
CA TYR A 79 -18.86 21.28 8.02
C TYR A 79 -18.63 22.72 7.55
N ARG A 80 -17.36 23.03 7.21
CA ARG A 80 -16.87 24.36 6.78
C ARG A 80 -16.91 25.46 7.84
N THR A 81 -17.10 25.10 9.11
CA THR A 81 -17.15 26.07 10.21
C THR A 81 -15.99 25.94 11.18
N MET A 82 -15.20 24.88 11.06
CA MET A 82 -14.06 24.61 11.93
C MET A 82 -12.75 24.88 11.20
N ASP A 83 -11.88 25.62 11.87
CA ASP A 83 -10.49 25.90 11.56
C ASP A 83 -9.71 25.56 12.84
N GLU A 84 -9.10 24.38 12.89
CA GLU A 84 -8.52 23.83 14.13
C GLU A 84 -7.13 24.39 14.43
N ASP A 85 -6.39 24.81 13.40
CA ASP A 85 -5.04 25.36 13.54
C ASP A 85 -4.98 26.90 13.47
N GLY A 86 -6.11 27.54 13.16
CA GLY A 86 -6.26 28.99 13.14
C GLY A 86 -5.62 29.65 11.92
N ASN A 87 -5.39 28.91 10.84
CA ASN A 87 -4.71 29.41 9.64
C ASN A 87 -5.66 30.18 8.68
N GLY A 88 -6.95 30.22 8.98
CA GLY A 88 -8.00 30.87 8.19
C GLY A 88 -8.71 29.93 7.19
N CYS A 89 -8.42 28.63 7.23
CA CYS A 89 -8.95 27.63 6.31
C CYS A 89 -9.75 26.60 7.07
N ASP A 90 -10.83 26.12 6.44
CA ASP A 90 -11.63 25.09 7.07
C ASP A 90 -10.90 23.74 7.00
N VAL A 91 -11.16 22.87 7.98
CA VAL A 91 -10.54 21.53 8.09
C VAL A 91 -10.64 20.73 6.79
N ARG A 92 -11.70 20.94 5.98
CA ARG A 92 -11.82 20.26 4.69
C ARG A 92 -10.75 20.73 3.71
N GLU A 93 -10.55 22.04 3.60
CA GLU A 93 -9.51 22.58 2.70
C GLU A 93 -8.11 22.15 3.15
N ASP A 94 -7.84 22.07 4.46
CA ASP A 94 -6.56 21.58 4.98
C ASP A 94 -6.32 20.11 4.63
N VAL A 95 -7.33 19.25 4.80
CA VAL A 95 -7.24 17.83 4.44
C VAL A 95 -7.03 17.66 2.93
N LEU A 96 -7.73 18.44 2.10
CA LEU A 96 -7.53 18.41 0.65
C LEU A 96 -6.11 18.86 0.27
N ALA A 97 -5.61 19.93 0.87
CA ALA A 97 -4.26 20.42 0.60
C ALA A 97 -3.17 19.43 1.03
N ARG A 98 -3.38 18.72 2.15
CA ARG A 98 -2.46 17.71 2.69
C ARG A 98 -2.44 16.42 1.87
N ASP A 99 -3.61 15.91 1.52
CA ASP A 99 -3.74 14.53 0.99
C ASP A 99 -3.66 14.47 -0.53
N LEU A 100 -4.10 15.52 -1.23
CA LEU A 100 -4.02 15.56 -2.69
C LEU A 100 -2.59 15.78 -3.18
N ARG A 101 -2.29 15.22 -4.36
CA ARG A 101 -1.12 15.55 -5.18
C ARG A 101 -1.50 16.54 -6.26
N ASN A 102 -0.51 17.27 -6.77
CA ASN A 102 -0.68 18.24 -7.85
C ASN A 102 -1.80 19.26 -7.56
N VAL A 103 -1.88 19.72 -6.31
CA VAL A 103 -2.94 20.60 -5.81
C VAL A 103 -2.94 21.92 -6.57
N LYS A 104 -4.11 22.31 -7.07
CA LYS A 104 -4.35 23.64 -7.64
C LYS A 104 -5.33 24.39 -6.74
N TYR A 105 -4.93 25.55 -6.27
CA TYR A 105 -5.81 26.46 -5.51
C TYR A 105 -6.63 27.34 -6.45
N LYS A 106 -7.71 27.95 -5.93
CA LYS A 106 -8.55 28.86 -6.73
C LYS A 106 -7.78 30.07 -7.27
N TYR A 107 -6.86 30.62 -6.48
CA TYR A 107 -5.95 31.71 -6.84
C TYR A 107 -4.69 31.66 -5.97
N ALA A 108 -3.65 32.42 -6.32
CA ALA A 108 -2.42 32.47 -5.52
C ALA A 108 -2.69 33.04 -4.12
N GLY A 109 -2.30 32.32 -3.07
CA GLY A 109 -2.58 32.69 -1.67
C GLY A 109 -3.97 32.28 -1.15
N SER A 110 -4.80 31.63 -1.96
CA SER A 110 -6.01 30.95 -1.49
C SER A 110 -5.67 29.63 -0.82
N CYS A 111 -6.40 29.24 0.22
CA CYS A 111 -6.40 27.85 0.70
C CYS A 111 -7.53 26.99 0.13
N LYS A 112 -8.52 27.59 -0.54
CA LYS A 112 -9.55 26.83 -1.25
C LYS A 112 -8.93 26.03 -2.40
N VAL A 113 -8.98 24.72 -2.27
CA VAL A 113 -8.52 23.76 -3.26
C VAL A 113 -9.53 23.68 -4.40
N ARG A 114 -9.03 23.82 -5.63
CA ARG A 114 -9.81 23.69 -6.87
C ARG A 114 -9.71 22.28 -7.43
N SER A 115 -8.52 21.71 -7.47
CA SER A 115 -8.33 20.35 -8.00
C SER A 115 -7.06 19.68 -7.48
N GLY A 116 -6.99 18.36 -7.66
CA GLY A 116 -5.82 17.54 -7.34
C GLY A 116 -6.09 16.05 -7.56
N LEU A 117 -5.10 15.23 -7.28
CA LEU A 117 -5.18 13.77 -7.42
C LEU A 117 -5.05 13.11 -6.04
N LEU A 118 -6.05 12.33 -5.63
CA LEU A 118 -5.97 11.49 -4.45
C LEU A 118 -5.55 10.09 -4.85
N HIS A 119 -4.41 9.64 -4.35
CA HIS A 119 -4.07 8.21 -4.33
C HIS A 119 -4.77 7.59 -3.12
N ASP A 120 -5.98 7.05 -3.31
CA ASP A 120 -6.81 6.60 -2.20
C ASP A 120 -6.26 5.29 -1.60
N PRO A 121 -5.74 5.32 -0.35
CA PRO A 121 -5.15 4.12 0.27
C PRO A 121 -6.22 3.09 0.67
N TYR A 122 -7.50 3.45 0.68
CA TYR A 122 -8.59 2.57 1.10
C TYR A 122 -9.17 1.77 -0.06
N THR A 123 -9.33 2.40 -1.24
CA THR A 123 -9.83 1.71 -2.43
C THR A 123 -8.71 1.29 -3.41
N GLY A 124 -7.51 1.83 -3.26
CA GLY A 124 -6.39 1.63 -4.19
C GLY A 124 -6.59 2.36 -5.53
N LEU A 125 -7.57 3.25 -5.62
CA LEU A 125 -7.91 3.98 -6.84
C LEU A 125 -7.29 5.39 -6.84
N ASP A 126 -7.01 5.87 -8.04
CA ASP A 126 -6.66 7.26 -8.30
C ASP A 126 -7.94 8.08 -8.53
N ILE A 127 -8.22 9.03 -7.64
CA ILE A 127 -9.42 9.86 -7.65
C ILE A 127 -9.05 11.29 -8.02
N ASN A 128 -9.57 11.76 -9.16
CA ASN A 128 -9.44 13.17 -9.55
C ASN A 128 -10.46 14.02 -8.78
N PHE A 129 -9.96 14.93 -7.95
CA PHE A 129 -10.76 15.99 -7.35
C PHE A 129 -10.83 17.16 -8.33
N ILE A 130 -12.04 17.54 -8.75
CA ILE A 130 -12.30 18.58 -9.77
C ILE A 130 -13.38 19.57 -9.32
#